data_AF-A0A926GC10-F1
#
_entry.id   AF-A0A926GC10-F1
#
_cell.length_a   1.000
_cell.length_b   1.000
_cell.length_c   1.000
_cell.angle_alpha   90.00
_cell.angle_beta   90.00
_cell.angle_gamma   90.00
#
_symmetry.space_group_name_H-M   'P 1'
#
loop_
_entity.id
_entity.type
_entity.pdbx_description
1 polymer ?
#
loop_
_entity_poly.entity_id
_entity_poly.type
_entity_poly.pdbx_seq_one_letter_code
_entity_poly.pdbx_strand_id
1 'polypeptide(L)'
;MNDMEWGGVCDPEGPFVAGDRVAVQGGASDGTVSAEEALAVAEGLFWSYIKDLKDHEAALKAQNSGTVDPAELKQAIQTAKGIREAVHLLMAERNRVDKLRKDIAGGIGGGCLDLDAARDEVGRRLACLRRAGGG
;
A
#
# COMPACT_ATOMS: atom_id res chain seq x y z
N MET A 1 -28.90 9.09 57.67
CA MET A 1 -27.63 8.34 57.59
C MET A 1 -27.86 7.16 56.68
N ASN A 2 -27.36 7.28 55.44
CA ASN A 2 -26.79 6.20 54.66
C ASN A 2 -26.16 6.87 53.43
N ASP A 3 -24.86 7.10 53.57
CA ASP A 3 -23.97 7.62 52.55
C ASP A 3 -23.74 6.52 51.49
N MET A 4 -24.05 6.81 50.23
CA MET A 4 -23.57 6.01 49.11
C MET A 4 -22.43 6.78 48.46
N GLU A 5 -21.20 6.41 48.83
CA GLU A 5 -19.98 6.84 48.17
C GLU A 5 -20.02 6.42 46.69
N TRP A 6 -20.06 7.42 45.80
CA TRP A 6 -19.78 7.22 44.38
C TRP A 6 -18.28 7.03 44.22
N GLY A 7 -17.82 5.78 44.30
CA GLY A 7 -16.47 5.39 43.90
C GLY A 7 -16.24 5.73 42.44
N GLY A 8 -15.18 6.50 42.16
CA GLY A 8 -14.76 6.85 40.80
C GLY A 8 -14.45 5.60 39.99
N VAL A 9 -15.21 5.40 38.91
CA VAL A 9 -14.95 4.36 37.91
C VAL A 9 -14.01 4.98 36.87
N CYS A 10 -12.71 4.74 37.03
CA CYS A 10 -11.69 5.05 36.02
C CYS A 10 -11.49 3.90 35.01
N ASP A 11 -12.31 2.86 35.01
CA ASP A 11 -12.19 1.77 34.06
C ASP A 11 -13.47 1.66 33.22
N PRO A 12 -13.44 2.03 31.92
CA PRO A 12 -14.54 1.77 31.01
C PRO A 12 -14.60 0.27 30.70
N GLU A 13 -15.22 -0.51 31.57
CA GLU A 13 -15.63 -1.90 31.29
C GLU A 13 -16.84 -1.89 30.32
N GLY A 14 -16.55 -1.60 29.06
CA GLY A 14 -17.42 -1.85 27.92
C GLY A 14 -16.69 -2.72 26.90
N PRO A 15 -17.38 -3.43 25.99
CA PRO A 15 -16.74 -4.33 25.02
C PRO A 15 -15.87 -3.61 23.99
N PHE A 16 -15.85 -2.27 24.04
CA PHE A 16 -14.94 -1.41 23.29
C PHE A 16 -13.87 -0.93 24.26
N VAL A 17 -12.89 -1.80 24.55
CA VAL A 17 -11.57 -1.31 24.97
C VAL A 17 -11.16 -0.35 23.85
N ALA A 18 -11.03 0.95 24.18
CA ALA A 18 -10.37 1.89 23.30
C ALA A 18 -9.00 1.29 23.07
N GLY A 19 -8.86 0.61 21.91
CA GLY A 19 -7.74 -0.26 21.64
C GLY A 19 -6.50 0.51 22.03
N ASP A 20 -5.75 -0.08 22.97
CA ASP A 20 -4.39 0.34 23.25
C ASP A 20 -3.82 0.63 21.88
N ARG A 21 -3.48 1.89 21.61
CA ARG A 21 -3.01 2.27 20.27
C ARG A 21 -1.80 1.41 20.13
N VAL A 22 -1.95 0.31 19.39
CA VAL A 22 -0.84 -0.40 18.80
C VAL A 22 -0.24 0.73 18.01
N ALA A 23 0.76 1.37 18.61
CA ALA A 23 1.78 2.05 17.87
C ALA A 23 2.07 1.01 16.82
N VAL A 24 1.64 1.29 15.58
CA VAL A 24 2.13 0.56 14.44
C VAL A 24 3.62 0.81 14.56
N GLN A 25 4.28 -0.10 15.27
CA GLN A 25 5.71 -0.20 15.34
C GLN A 25 6.02 -0.35 13.86
N GLY A 26 6.50 0.74 13.26
CA GLY A 26 7.19 0.68 11.98
C GLY A 26 8.09 -0.52 12.11
N GLY A 27 7.80 -1.53 11.29
CA GLY A 27 8.11 -2.92 11.55
C GLY A 27 9.50 -3.07 12.12
N ALA A 28 9.60 -3.78 13.25
CA ALA A 28 10.85 -4.34 13.70
C ALA A 28 11.48 -5.04 12.48
N SER A 29 12.61 -4.51 12.02
CA SER A 29 13.38 -5.01 10.90
C SER A 29 13.97 -6.36 11.30
N ASP A 30 13.15 -7.40 11.23
CA ASP A 30 13.58 -8.78 11.27
C ASP A 30 14.20 -9.10 9.91
N GLY A 31 15.53 -9.16 9.83
CA GLY A 31 16.34 -9.82 8.79
C GLY A 31 15.99 -9.57 7.31
N THR A 32 15.17 -8.59 6.98
CA THR A 32 14.56 -8.41 5.67
C THR A 32 15.26 -7.26 4.98
N VAL A 33 15.80 -7.55 3.79
CA VAL A 33 16.38 -6.58 2.85
C VAL A 33 15.46 -5.35 2.82
N SER A 34 16.03 -4.15 3.00
CA SER A 34 15.25 -2.92 3.00
C SER A 34 14.45 -2.82 1.70
N ALA A 35 13.25 -2.25 1.73
CA ALA A 35 12.46 -2.03 0.52
C ALA A 35 13.25 -1.25 -0.54
N GLU A 36 14.08 -0.30 -0.10
CA GLU A 36 14.97 0.48 -0.97
C GLU A 36 16.06 -0.39 -1.62
N GLU A 37 16.65 -1.31 -0.86
CA GLU A 37 17.65 -2.25 -1.35
C GLU A 37 17.05 -3.24 -2.35
N ALA A 38 15.85 -3.77 -2.06
CA ALA A 38 15.14 -4.68 -2.94
C ALA A 38 14.78 -4.01 -4.28
N LEU A 39 14.38 -2.74 -4.23
CA LEU A 39 14.11 -1.94 -5.43
C LEU A 39 15.38 -1.66 -6.24
N ALA A 40 16.49 -1.31 -5.58
CA ALA A 40 17.77 -1.08 -6.24
C ALA A 40 18.28 -2.34 -6.95
N VAL A 41 18.15 -3.51 -6.33
CA VAL A 41 18.49 -4.80 -6.96
C VAL A 41 17.59 -5.09 -8.15
N ALA A 42 16.27 -4.89 -8.02
CA ALA A 42 15.33 -5.10 -9.10
C ALA A 42 15.59 -4.17 -10.30
N GLU A 43 15.92 -2.91 -10.05
CA GLU A 43 16.33 -1.95 -11.09
C GLU A 43 17.61 -2.41 -11.80
N GLY A 44 18.62 -2.86 -11.05
CA GLY A 44 19.84 -3.42 -11.61
C GLY A 44 19.58 -4.61 -12.54
N LEU A 45 18.75 -5.56 -12.09
CA LEU A 45 18.35 -6.74 -12.90
C LEU A 45 17.55 -6.36 -14.15
N PHE A 46 16.68 -5.36 -14.04
CA PHE A 46 15.93 -4.87 -15.19
C PHE A 46 16.86 -4.32 -16.28
N TRP A 47 17.84 -3.50 -15.89
CA TRP A 47 18.83 -2.96 -16.82
C TRP A 47 19.77 -4.03 -17.38
N SER A 48 20.15 -5.05 -16.59
CA SER A 48 20.93 -6.17 -17.11
C SER A 48 20.17 -6.94 -18.18
N TYR A 49 18.87 -7.22 -17.98
CA TYR A 49 18.07 -7.89 -19.00
C TYR A 49 17.90 -7.05 -20.27
N ILE A 50 17.69 -5.73 -20.14
CA ILE A 50 17.66 -4.85 -21.32
C ILE A 50 18.98 -4.91 -22.08
N LYS A 51 20.11 -4.94 -21.36
CA LYS A 51 21.43 -5.09 -21.98
C LYS A 51 21.55 -6.42 -22.71
N ASP A 52 21.19 -7.53 -22.07
CA ASP A 52 21.24 -8.86 -22.69
C ASP A 52 20.38 -8.93 -23.96
N LEU A 53 19.18 -8.32 -23.94
CA LEU A 53 18.32 -8.24 -25.13
C LEU A 53 18.97 -7.45 -26.27
N LYS A 54 19.64 -6.33 -25.98
CA LYS A 54 20.36 -5.54 -26.98
C LYS A 54 21.55 -6.31 -27.54
N ASP A 55 22.25 -7.08 -26.71
CA ASP A 55 23.37 -7.90 -27.13
C ASP A 55 22.89 -9.04 -28.05
N HIS A 56 21.76 -9.68 -27.73
CA HIS A 56 21.10 -10.64 -28.63
C HIS A 56 20.66 -10.00 -29.96
N GLU A 57 20.07 -8.80 -29.93
CA GLU A 57 19.69 -8.08 -31.14
C GLU A 57 20.90 -7.76 -32.02
N ALA A 58 22.02 -7.33 -31.41
CA ALA A 58 23.26 -7.04 -32.12
C ALA A 58 23.87 -8.31 -32.74
N ALA A 59 23.88 -9.43 -32.02
CA ALA A 59 24.35 -10.72 -32.52
C ALA A 59 23.54 -11.19 -33.73
N LEU A 60 22.20 -11.10 -33.64
CA LEU A 60 21.30 -11.46 -34.75
C LEU A 60 21.47 -10.54 -35.96
N LYS A 61 21.71 -9.23 -35.76
CA LYS A 61 21.98 -8.29 -36.86
C LYS A 61 23.35 -8.50 -37.51
N ALA A 62 24.35 -8.91 -36.74
CA ALA A 62 25.69 -9.20 -37.26
C ALA A 62 25.70 -10.47 -38.13
N GLN A 63 24.78 -11.40 -37.89
CA GLN A 63 24.56 -12.57 -38.75
C GLN A 63 23.87 -12.14 -40.07
N ASN A 64 24.67 -11.67 -41.03
CA ASN A 64 24.23 -11.40 -42.40
C ASN A 64 23.76 -12.70 -43.08
N SER A 65 22.44 -12.92 -43.07
CA SER A 65 21.70 -13.88 -43.91
C SER A 65 22.41 -15.21 -44.20
N GLY A 66 22.53 -16.08 -43.20
CA GLY A 66 23.05 -17.42 -43.44
C GLY A 66 23.10 -18.23 -42.16
N THR A 67 21.96 -18.75 -41.74
CA THR A 67 21.76 -19.59 -40.54
C THR A 67 21.86 -18.84 -39.22
N VAL A 68 20.70 -18.47 -38.66
CA VAL A 68 20.58 -18.11 -37.24
C VAL A 68 20.50 -19.40 -36.44
N ASP A 69 21.31 -19.53 -35.40
CA ASP A 69 21.21 -20.67 -34.48
C ASP A 69 19.82 -20.65 -33.81
N PRO A 70 19.00 -21.70 -33.96
CA PRO A 70 17.69 -21.77 -33.31
C PRO A 70 17.78 -21.65 -31.78
N ALA A 71 18.90 -22.02 -31.15
CA ALA A 71 19.10 -21.84 -29.71
C ALA A 71 19.26 -20.37 -29.33
N GLU A 72 20.08 -19.61 -30.05
CA GLU A 72 20.27 -18.16 -29.85
C GLU A 72 18.96 -17.38 -30.05
N LEU A 73 18.22 -17.72 -31.12
CA LEU A 73 16.92 -17.10 -31.39
C LEU A 73 15.92 -17.38 -30.26
N LYS A 74 15.89 -18.61 -29.75
CA LYS A 74 15.00 -18.98 -28.65
C LYS A 74 15.36 -18.22 -27.37
N GLN A 75 16.64 -18.07 -27.06
CA GLN A 75 17.09 -17.28 -25.91
C GLN A 75 16.67 -15.81 -26.06
N ALA A 76 16.91 -15.20 -27.21
CA ALA A 76 16.50 -13.81 -27.48
C ALA A 76 14.98 -13.61 -27.30
N ILE A 77 14.16 -14.55 -27.79
CA ILE A 77 12.70 -14.51 -27.62
C ILE A 77 12.30 -14.64 -26.15
N GLN A 78 12.94 -15.53 -25.39
CA GLN A 78 12.67 -15.71 -23.97
C GLN A 78 13.03 -14.45 -23.16
N THR A 79 14.20 -13.87 -23.41
CA THR A 79 14.63 -12.62 -22.79
C THR A 79 13.66 -11.48 -23.11
N ALA A 80 13.27 -11.34 -24.38
CA ALA A 80 12.29 -10.33 -24.81
C ALA A 80 10.92 -10.50 -24.13
N LYS A 81 10.45 -11.75 -23.99
CA LYS A 81 9.19 -12.06 -23.31
C LYS A 81 9.27 -11.74 -21.81
N GLY A 82 10.36 -12.13 -21.14
CA GLY A 82 10.58 -11.84 -19.73
C GLY A 82 10.59 -10.33 -19.44
N ILE A 83 11.27 -9.54 -20.26
CA ILE A 83 11.30 -8.08 -20.13
C ILE A 83 9.90 -7.49 -20.32
N ARG A 84 9.15 -7.95 -21.34
CA ARG A 84 7.77 -7.47 -21.56
C ARG A 84 6.87 -7.73 -20.35
N GLU A 85 6.94 -8.93 -19.78
CA GLU A 85 6.18 -9.30 -18.58
C GLU A 85 6.58 -8.45 -17.37
N ALA A 86 7.88 -8.23 -17.16
CA ALA A 86 8.38 -7.37 -16.09
C ALA A 86 7.89 -5.92 -16.23
N VAL A 87 7.91 -5.35 -17.45
CA VAL A 87 7.38 -4.00 -17.71
C VAL A 87 5.89 -3.93 -17.43
N HIS A 88 5.11 -4.92 -17.84
CA HIS A 88 3.68 -4.96 -17.54
C HIS A 88 3.40 -4.99 -16.03
N LEU A 89 4.16 -5.78 -15.27
CA LEU A 89 4.05 -5.83 -13.81
C LEU A 89 4.38 -4.47 -13.17
N LEU A 90 5.45 -3.82 -13.63
CA LEU A 90 5.84 -2.49 -13.15
C LEU A 90 4.76 -1.44 -13.43
N MET A 91 4.15 -1.45 -14.61
CA MET A 91 3.03 -0.55 -14.92
C MET A 91 1.81 -0.83 -14.05
N ALA A 92 1.50 -2.09 -13.76
CA ALA A 92 0.42 -2.45 -12.86
C ALA A 92 0.68 -1.94 -11.45
N GLU A 93 1.90 -2.07 -10.94
CA GLU A 93 2.27 -1.61 -9.60
C GLU A 93 2.27 -0.08 -9.50
N ARG A 94 2.78 0.62 -10.52
CA ARG A 94 2.66 2.08 -10.61
C ARG A 94 1.21 2.52 -10.50
N ASN A 95 0.30 1.88 -11.22
CA ASN A 95 -1.12 2.20 -11.17
C ASN A 95 -1.73 1.94 -9.78
N ARG A 96 -1.25 0.92 -9.05
CA ARG A 96 -1.68 0.67 -7.66
C ARG A 96 -1.18 1.77 -6.72
N VAL A 97 0.09 2.13 -6.81
CA VAL A 97 0.68 3.22 -6.01
C VAL A 97 -0.04 4.54 -6.28
N ASP A 98 -0.33 4.87 -7.54
CA ASP A 98 -1.04 6.10 -7.89
C ASP A 98 -2.49 6.10 -7.39
N LYS A 99 -3.16 4.94 -7.33
CA LYS A 99 -4.47 4.82 -6.66
C LYS A 99 -4.35 5.04 -5.16
N LEU A 100 -3.42 4.36 -4.50
CA LEU A 100 -3.21 4.51 -3.06
C LEU A 100 -2.87 5.97 -2.70
N ARG A 101 -2.04 6.64 -3.49
CA ARG A 101 -1.74 8.08 -3.31
C ARG A 101 -2.99 8.93 -3.42
N LYS A 102 -3.87 8.65 -4.38
CA LYS A 102 -5.16 9.36 -4.53
C LYS A 102 -6.10 9.06 -3.38
N ASP A 103 -6.16 7.83 -2.90
CA ASP A 103 -7.03 7.43 -1.79
C ASP A 103 -6.56 8.07 -0.47
N ILE A 104 -5.25 8.13 -0.23
CA ILE A 104 -4.66 8.85 0.90
C ILE A 104 -4.96 10.35 0.81
N ALA A 105 -4.80 10.95 -0.38
CA ALA A 105 -5.06 12.37 -0.59
C ALA A 105 -6.55 12.73 -0.61
N GLY A 106 -7.42 11.78 -0.99
CA GLY A 106 -8.87 11.96 -1.16
C GLY A 106 -9.71 11.46 0.01
N GLY A 107 -9.11 10.82 1.01
CA GLY A 107 -9.82 10.08 2.05
C GLY A 107 -10.53 10.90 3.11
N ILE A 108 -10.11 12.13 3.40
CA ILE A 108 -10.77 13.01 4.37
C ILE A 108 -10.52 14.43 3.85
N GLY A 109 -11.58 15.16 3.47
CA GLY A 109 -11.43 16.58 3.12
C GLY A 109 -10.61 17.24 4.21
N GLY A 110 -9.54 17.97 3.84
CA GLY A 110 -8.40 18.32 4.71
C GLY A 110 -8.69 19.10 6.00
N GLY A 111 -9.93 19.20 6.43
CA GLY A 111 -10.30 19.52 7.80
C GLY A 111 -10.02 18.33 8.74
N CYS A 112 -9.47 18.65 9.91
CA CYS A 112 -9.41 17.73 11.03
C CYS A 112 -10.85 17.33 11.42
N LEU A 113 -11.11 16.04 11.57
CA LEU A 113 -12.38 15.57 12.14
C LEU A 113 -12.42 15.94 13.63
N ASP A 114 -13.16 16.98 13.97
CA ASP A 114 -13.43 17.36 15.35
C ASP A 114 -14.47 16.42 15.96
N LEU A 115 -13.98 15.44 16.73
CA LEU A 115 -14.82 14.44 17.39
C LEU A 115 -15.68 15.04 18.52
N ASP A 116 -15.26 16.16 19.12
CA ASP A 116 -16.01 16.80 20.19
C ASP A 116 -17.20 17.56 19.60
N ALA A 117 -16.98 18.35 18.54
CA ALA A 117 -18.07 19.00 17.80
C ALA A 117 -19.06 17.99 17.19
N ALA A 118 -18.55 16.84 16.71
CA ALA A 118 -19.38 15.75 16.22
C ALA A 118 -20.23 15.11 17.34
N ARG A 119 -19.64 14.91 18.53
CA ARG A 119 -20.36 14.39 19.71
C ARG A 119 -21.48 15.33 20.13
N ASP A 120 -21.21 16.63 20.13
CA ASP A 120 -22.22 17.64 20.44
C ASP A 120 -23.38 17.63 19.45
N GLU A 121 -23.08 17.50 18.15
CA GLU A 121 -24.10 17.41 17.11
C GLU A 121 -24.97 16.15 17.26
N VAL A 122 -24.37 15.00 17.53
CA VAL A 122 -25.13 13.76 17.80
C VAL A 122 -25.99 13.92 19.05
N GLY A 123 -25.45 14.51 20.13
CA GLY A 123 -26.19 14.78 21.36
C GLY A 123 -27.43 15.66 21.13
N ARG A 124 -27.27 16.73 20.33
CA ARG A 124 -28.40 17.58 19.91
C ARG A 124 -29.47 16.81 19.16
N ARG A 125 -29.08 16.00 18.16
CA ARG A 125 -30.02 15.18 17.38
C ARG A 125 -30.79 14.19 18.26
N LEU A 126 -30.10 13.51 19.17
CA LEU A 126 -30.73 12.59 20.12
C LEU A 126 -31.68 13.30 21.10
N ALA A 127 -31.35 14.51 21.56
CA ALA A 127 -32.25 15.30 22.39
C ALA A 127 -33.52 15.73 21.65
N CYS A 128 -33.41 16.08 20.37
CA CYS A 128 -34.57 16.35 19.51
C CYS A 128 -35.45 15.11 19.35
N LEU A 129 -34.86 13.94 19.13
CA LEU A 129 -35.60 12.68 19.02
C LEU A 129 -36.31 12.31 20.34
N ARG A 130 -35.65 12.44 21.50
CA ARG A 130 -36.26 12.20 22.81
C ARG A 130 -37.45 13.12 23.07
N ARG A 131 -37.29 14.41 22.77
CA ARG A 131 -38.39 15.39 22.88
C ARG A 131 -39.57 15.05 21.97
N ALA A 132 -39.31 14.57 20.75
CA ALA A 132 -40.37 14.13 19.84
C ALA A 132 -41.07 12.84 20.32
N GLY A 133 -40.37 12.00 21.09
CA GLY A 133 -40.90 10.74 21.63
C GLY A 133 -41.66 10.85 22.97
N GLY A 134 -41.71 12.02 23.61
CA GLY A 134 -42.46 12.22 24.86
C GLY A 134 -41.63 12.18 26.16
N GLY A 135 -40.30 12.14 26.07
CA GLY A 135 -39.39 12.17 27.23
C GLY A 135 -38.46 10.97 27.30
#